data_AF-A0A4U1ZAR0-F1
#
_entry.id   AF-A0A4U1ZAR0-F1
#
_cell.length_a   1.000
_cell.length_b   1.000
_cell.length_c   1.000
_cell.angle_alpha   90.00
_cell.angle_beta   90.00
_cell.angle_gamma   90.00
#
_symmetry.space_group_name_H-M   'P 1'
#
loop_
_entity.id
_entity.type
_entity.pdbx_description
1 polymer ?
#
loop_
_entity_poly.entity_id
_entity_poly.type
_entity_poly.pdbx_seq_one_letter_code
_entity_poly.pdbx_strand_id
1 'polypeptide(L)'
;MDWIVTLFNKLIEFMYQLLLSLITMLKDMVYWVVEQFMEVVNSAVALFQPVDVGQYLQSIPPNVAWVMGAVGLPQCLSLIISAIALRMILQLIPFTRLGS
;
A
#
# COMPACT_ATOMS: atom_id res chain seq x y z
N MET A 1 -27.72 -43.10 31.51
CA MET A 1 -26.82 -42.16 32.20
C MET A 1 -25.82 -41.53 31.22
N ASP A 2 -25.33 -42.27 30.23
CA ASP A 2 -24.37 -41.75 29.23
C ASP A 2 -24.83 -40.51 28.45
N TRP A 3 -26.11 -40.43 28.08
CA TRP A 3 -26.65 -39.27 27.37
C TRP A 3 -26.47 -37.94 28.13
N ILE A 4 -26.66 -37.95 29.46
CA ILE A 4 -26.49 -36.74 30.31
C ILE A 4 -25.01 -36.34 30.32
N VAL A 5 -24.10 -37.32 30.48
CA VAL A 5 -22.65 -37.09 30.45
C VAL A 5 -22.20 -36.56 29.08
N THR A 6 -22.79 -37.06 28.00
CA THR A 6 -22.47 -36.61 26.63
C THR A 6 -22.97 -35.19 26.39
N LEU A 7 -24.17 -34.83 26.87
CA LEU A 7 -24.66 -33.46 26.78
C LEU A 7 -23.82 -32.49 27.60
N PHE A 8 -23.36 -32.90 28.79
CA PHE A 8 -22.50 -32.07 29.63
C PHE A 8 -21.12 -31.85 28.98
N ASN A 9 -20.54 -32.90 28.39
CA ASN A 9 -19.29 -32.78 27.64
C ASN A 9 -19.42 -31.84 26.43
N LYS A 10 -20.53 -31.92 25.67
CA LYS A 10 -20.80 -30.99 24.57
C LYS A 10 -20.95 -29.54 25.04
N LEU A 11 -21.54 -29.30 26.21
CA LEU A 11 -21.66 -27.97 26.80
C LEU A 11 -20.29 -27.39 27.16
N ILE A 12 -19.41 -28.20 27.77
CA ILE A 12 -18.03 -27.79 28.10
C ILE A 12 -17.25 -27.50 26.82
N GLU A 13 -17.36 -28.37 25.81
CA GLU A 13 -16.69 -28.18 24.53
C GLU A 13 -17.17 -26.90 23.82
N PHE A 14 -18.47 -26.61 23.86
CA PHE A 14 -19.03 -25.36 23.35
C PHE A 14 -18.46 -24.14 24.06
N MET A 15 -18.36 -24.15 25.40
CA MET A 15 -17.77 -23.04 26.15
C MET A 15 -16.28 -22.86 25.82
N TYR A 16 -15.54 -23.95 25.64
CA TYR A 16 -14.13 -23.90 25.26
C TYR A 16 -13.94 -23.33 23.84
N GLN A 17 -14.74 -23.78 22.88
CA GLN A 17 -14.69 -23.27 21.51
C GLN A 17 -15.12 -21.80 21.43
N LEU A 18 -16.10 -21.37 22.23
CA LEU A 18 -16.52 -19.97 22.32
C LEU A 18 -15.39 -19.07 22.82
N LEU A 19 -14.66 -19.51 23.86
CA LEU A 19 -13.49 -18.78 24.36
C LEU A 19 -12.38 -18.67 23.29
N LEU A 20 -12.07 -19.78 22.60
CA LEU A 20 -11.06 -19.80 21.53
C LEU A 20 -11.45 -18.91 20.35
N SER A 21 -12.73 -18.94 19.95
CA SER A 21 -13.27 -18.08 18.90
C SER A 21 -13.10 -16.60 19.26
N LEU A 22 -13.40 -16.22 20.51
CA LEU A 22 -13.25 -14.84 20.98
C LEU A 22 -11.77 -14.38 21.00
N ILE A 23 -10.84 -15.24 21.41
CA ILE A 23 -9.40 -14.96 21.34
C ILE A 23 -8.94 -14.83 19.88
N THR A 24 -9.48 -15.65 18.99
CA THR A 24 -9.12 -15.63 17.57
C THR A 24 -9.62 -14.35 16.91
N MET A 25 -10.87 -13.95 17.18
CA MET A 25 -11.44 -12.67 16.73
C MET A 25 -10.61 -11.47 17.22
N LEU A 26 -10.14 -11.50 18.47
CA LEU A 26 -9.32 -10.42 19.00
C LEU A 26 -7.96 -10.31 18.28
N LYS A 27 -7.34 -11.44 17.92
CA LYS A 27 -6.10 -11.45 17.11
C LYS A 27 -6.36 -10.96 15.69
N ASP A 28 -7.50 -11.31 15.12
CA ASP A 28 -7.89 -10.90 13.77
C ASP A 28 -8.07 -9.38 13.65
N MET A 29 -8.50 -8.71 14.73
CA MET A 29 -8.61 -7.25 14.81
C MET A 29 -7.26 -6.55 14.52
N VAL A 30 -6.13 -7.16 14.88
CA VAL A 30 -4.80 -6.59 14.59
C VAL A 30 -4.49 -6.63 13.09
N TYR A 31 -4.83 -7.73 12.42
CA TYR A 31 -4.66 -7.86 10.97
C TYR A 31 -5.58 -6.91 10.21
N TRP A 32 -6.82 -6.76 10.68
CA TRP A 32 -7.77 -5.80 10.10
C TRP A 32 -7.24 -4.36 10.15
N VAL A 33 -6.61 -3.93 11.24
CA VAL A 33 -5.99 -2.59 11.33
C VAL A 33 -4.86 -2.43 10.30
N VAL A 34 -4.02 -3.45 10.11
CA VAL A 34 -2.94 -3.41 9.12
C VAL A 34 -3.48 -3.34 7.69
N GLU A 35 -4.54 -4.09 7.39
CA GLU A 35 -5.24 -4.05 6.09
C GLU A 35 -5.73 -2.61 5.79
N GLN A 36 -6.36 -1.96 6.76
CA GLN A 36 -6.85 -0.58 6.60
C GLN A 36 -5.72 0.42 6.30
N PHE A 37 -4.56 0.29 6.93
CA PHE A 37 -3.39 1.12 6.59
C PHE A 37 -2.92 0.89 5.15
N MET A 38 -2.91 -0.36 4.68
CA MET A 38 -2.52 -0.69 3.31
C MET A 38 -3.52 -0.17 2.27
N GLU A 39 -4.83 -0.23 2.55
CA GLU A 39 -5.87 0.34 1.67
C GLU A 39 -5.71 1.86 1.52
N VAL A 40 -5.46 2.58 2.62
CA VAL A 40 -5.20 4.03 2.58
C VAL A 40 -3.99 4.36 1.71
N VAL A 41 -2.90 3.60 1.85
CA VAL A 41 -1.70 3.78 1.00
C VAL A 41 -2.03 3.51 -0.48
N ASN A 42 -2.78 2.45 -0.79
CA ASN A 42 -3.15 2.12 -2.16
C ASN A 42 -4.01 3.24 -2.80
N SER A 43 -4.95 3.79 -2.05
CA SER A 43 -5.76 4.92 -2.50
C SER A 43 -4.93 6.18 -2.77
N ALA A 44 -3.92 6.45 -1.94
CA ALA A 44 -3.03 7.60 -2.12
C ALA A 44 -2.09 7.43 -3.32
N VAL A 45 -1.61 6.21 -3.59
CA VAL A 45 -0.79 5.90 -4.78
C VAL A 45 -1.62 6.04 -6.06
N ALA A 46 -2.90 5.66 -6.06
CA ALA A 46 -3.77 5.84 -7.21
C ALA A 46 -3.97 7.32 -7.62
N LEU A 47 -3.78 8.26 -6.69
CA LEU A 47 -3.84 9.70 -6.98
C LEU A 47 -2.55 10.25 -7.61
N PHE A 48 -1.43 9.52 -7.54
CA PHE A 48 -0.20 9.88 -8.25
C PHE A 48 -0.31 9.49 -9.73
N GLN A 49 -0.93 10.36 -10.54
CA GLN A 49 -0.82 10.23 -11.99
C GLN A 49 0.62 10.52 -12.46
N PRO A 50 1.14 9.79 -13.45
CA PRO A 50 2.43 10.09 -14.05
C PRO A 50 2.44 11.54 -14.55
N VAL A 51 3.41 12.34 -14.09
CA VAL A 51 3.59 13.72 -14.55
C VAL A 51 3.91 13.70 -16.05
N ASP A 52 3.03 14.28 -16.87
CA ASP A 52 3.26 14.44 -18.31
C ASP A 52 4.27 15.56 -18.56
N VAL A 53 5.54 15.16 -18.67
CA VAL A 53 6.67 16.06 -18.96
C VAL A 53 6.52 16.75 -20.33
N GLY A 54 5.68 16.20 -21.23
CA GLY A 54 5.41 16.76 -22.55
C GLY A 54 4.74 18.14 -22.49
N GLN A 55 3.93 18.41 -21.47
CA GLN A 55 3.24 19.70 -21.32
C GLN A 55 4.22 20.87 -21.07
N TYR A 56 5.31 20.61 -20.35
CA TYR A 56 6.32 21.62 -20.01
C TYR A 56 7.36 21.85 -21.12
N LEU A 57 7.45 20.95 -22.09
CA LEU A 57 8.34 21.09 -23.25
C LEU A 57 7.73 21.98 -24.35
N GLN A 58 6.40 22.16 -24.37
CA GLN A 58 5.72 22.99 -25.37
C GLN A 58 5.94 24.49 -25.18
N SER A 59 6.35 24.94 -23.99
CA SER A 59 6.65 26.36 -23.73
C SER A 59 8.07 26.78 -24.16
N ILE A 60 8.88 25.86 -24.67
CA ILE A 60 10.28 26.12 -25.04
C ILE A 60 10.35 26.54 -26.53
N PRO A 61 11.06 27.64 -26.86
CA PRO A 61 11.25 28.06 -28.24
C PRO A 61 11.83 26.94 -29.13
N PRO A 62 11.38 26.78 -30.39
CA PRO A 62 11.72 25.62 -31.24
C PRO A 62 13.22 25.39 -31.45
N ASN A 63 14.02 26.46 -31.54
CA ASN A 63 15.47 26.36 -31.71
C ASN A 63 16.17 25.77 -30.48
N VAL A 64 15.65 26.03 -29.28
CA VAL A 64 16.22 25.50 -28.03
C VAL A 64 15.71 24.08 -27.79
N ALA A 65 14.44 23.81 -28.13
CA ALA A 65 13.86 22.48 -28.06
C ALA A 65 14.60 21.44 -28.91
N TRP A 66 15.07 21.81 -30.09
CA TRP A 66 15.87 20.92 -30.96
C TRP A 66 17.20 20.53 -30.32
N VAL A 67 17.93 21.51 -29.77
CA VAL A 67 19.21 21.25 -29.07
C VAL A 67 18.97 20.40 -27.83
N MET A 68 17.91 20.67 -27.06
CA MET A 68 17.55 19.87 -25.88
C MET A 68 17.17 18.44 -26.23
N GLY A 69 16.48 18.23 -27.37
CA GLY A 69 16.17 16.90 -27.89
C GLY A 69 17.42 16.14 -28.32
N ALA A 70 18.39 16.80 -28.96
CA ALA A 70 19.65 16.20 -29.38
C ALA A 70 20.56 15.81 -28.19
N VAL A 71 20.48 16.54 -27.08
CA VAL A 71 21.24 16.27 -25.85
C VAL A 71 20.57 15.21 -24.96
N GLY A 72 19.34 14.78 -25.27
CA GLY A 72 18.60 13.79 -24.49
C GLY A 72 18.08 14.32 -23.15
N LEU A 73 17.94 15.65 -23.03
CA LEU A 73 17.54 16.32 -21.81
C LEU A 73 16.12 15.93 -21.34
N PRO A 74 15.12 15.77 -22.24
CA PRO A 74 13.79 15.27 -21.87
C PRO A 74 13.79 13.88 -21.20
N GLN A 75 14.64 12.97 -21.67
CA GLN A 75 14.78 11.62 -21.15
C GLN A 75 15.43 11.62 -19.76
N CYS A 76 16.43 12.47 -19.54
CA CYS A 76 17.03 12.65 -18.22
C CYS A 76 16.05 13.22 -17.20
N LEU A 77 15.24 14.22 -17.59
CA LEU A 77 14.23 14.81 -16.72
C LEU A 77 13.13 13.80 -16.34
N SER A 78 12.62 13.03 -17.31
CA SER A 78 11.60 12.02 -17.03
C SER A 78 12.12 10.91 -16.10
N LEU A 79 13.40 10.54 -16.22
CA LEU A 79 14.05 9.58 -15.32
C LEU A 79 14.17 10.13 -13.89
N ILE A 80 14.55 11.40 -13.72
CA ILE A 80 14.62 12.03 -12.39
C ILE A 80 13.23 12.13 -11.77
N ILE A 81 12.23 12.56 -12.53
CA ILE A 81 10.84 12.69 -12.05
C ILE A 81 10.28 11.33 -11.63
N SER A 82 10.48 10.29 -12.46
CA SER A 82 10.05 8.93 -12.12
C SER A 82 10.76 8.36 -10.90
N ALA A 83 12.05 8.64 -10.72
CA ALA A 83 12.79 8.24 -9.52
C ALA A 83 12.27 8.95 -8.24
N ILE A 84 11.94 10.25 -8.33
CA ILE A 84 11.34 11.00 -7.20
C ILE A 84 9.93 10.47 -6.90
N ALA A 85 9.12 10.20 -7.93
CA ALA A 85 7.78 9.63 -7.77
C ALA A 85 7.83 8.25 -7.08
N LEU A 86 8.73 7.36 -7.51
CA LEU A 86 8.96 6.07 -6.85
C LEU A 86 9.41 6.24 -5.40
N ARG A 87 10.28 7.22 -5.10
CA ARG A 87 10.68 7.53 -3.73
C ARG A 87 9.48 7.95 -2.87
N MET A 88 8.60 8.81 -3.38
CA MET A 88 7.40 9.24 -2.65
C MET A 88 6.43 8.08 -2.43
N ILE A 89 6.16 7.27 -3.46
CA ILE A 89 5.29 6.08 -3.37
C ILE A 89 5.82 5.09 -2.35
N LEU A 90 7.12 4.78 -2.38
CA LEU A 90 7.72 3.83 -1.45
C LEU A 90 7.61 4.33 -0.01
N GLN A 91 7.82 5.63 0.25
CA GLN A 91 7.71 6.23 1.58
C GLN A 91 6.31 6.16 2.20
N LEU A 92 5.24 6.01 1.40
CA LEU A 92 3.90 5.79 1.95
C LEU A 92 3.73 4.38 2.54
N ILE A 93 4.48 3.39 2.06
CA ILE A 93 4.45 2.05 2.62
C ILE A 93 5.18 2.09 3.97
N PRO A 94 4.53 1.76 5.10
CA PRO A 94 5.07 1.97 6.45
C PRO A 94 6.35 1.16 6.77
N PHE A 95 6.80 0.27 5.87
CA PHE A 95 7.97 -0.60 6.06
C PHE A 95 9.21 -0.23 5.23
N THR A 96 9.14 0.79 4.36
CA THR A 96 10.31 1.31 3.64
C THR A 96 11.00 2.45 4.41
N ARG A 97 10.37 2.94 5.49
CA ARG A 97 10.89 3.99 6.39
C ARG A 97 11.58 3.40 7.64
N LEU A 98 12.39 2.35 7.46
CA LEU A 98 13.48 2.01 8.37
C LEU A 98 14.79 2.20 7.60
N GLY A 99 15.29 3.43 7.58
CA GLY A 99 16.44 3.80 6.76
C GLY A 99 16.83 5.27 6.77
N SER A 100 16.26 6.07 7.68
CA SER A 100 17.03 7.05 8.45
C SER A 100 16.75 6.81 9.92
#